data_AF-A0A7M7HM15-F1
#
_entry.id   AF-A0A7M7HM15-F1
#
_cell.length_a   1.000
_cell.length_b   1.000
_cell.length_c   1.000
_cell.angle_alpha   90.00
_cell.angle_beta   90.00
_cell.angle_gamma   90.00
#
_symmetry.space_group_name_H-M   'P 1'
#
loop_
_entity.id
_entity.type
_entity.pdbx_description
1 polymer ?
#
loop_
_entity_poly.entity_id
_entity_poly.type
_entity_poly.pdbx_seq_one_letter_code
_entity_poly.pdbx_strand_id
1 'polypeptide(L)'
;MTAKAEASVFWPGITTAISNLRARCDHYNQIAPSNPSSPPTPLTSPVYPFQCICANFFHYKGCNYLVVVDRYSNWPIVEKSTHGADGLTACLRRIFITFGIPDELASDGGPEFTAAATRRFLQDWGIHHRLSSVVYPHSNCPAEVGVNTIRRLLLDNNSPTGALDADAFQRAMIQYRNTPDRDIKLSPAMCVFGHPIRDFIPVAPGKYEPHRIWRETSGRCTAQSPHEK
;
A
#
# COMPACT_ATOMS: atom_id res chain seq x y z
N MET A 1 0.52 -13.37 4.51
CA MET A 1 0.84 -14.63 3.80
C MET A 1 -0.19 -15.72 4.10
N THR A 2 -0.36 -16.16 5.36
CA THR A 2 -1.32 -17.24 5.70
C THR A 2 -2.76 -16.95 5.28
N ALA A 3 -3.32 -15.79 5.67
CA ALA A 3 -4.70 -15.42 5.29
C ALA A 3 -4.93 -15.38 3.77
N LYS A 4 -3.90 -15.01 3.00
CA LYS A 4 -3.98 -15.01 1.53
C LYS A 4 -3.98 -16.42 0.97
N ALA A 5 -3.15 -17.30 1.53
CA ALA A 5 -3.09 -18.70 1.13
C ALA A 5 -4.41 -19.41 1.43
N GLU A 6 -4.97 -19.23 2.63
CA GLU A 6 -6.27 -19.77 3.03
C GLU A 6 -7.43 -19.32 2.12
N ALA A 7 -7.37 -18.09 1.61
CA ALA A 7 -8.37 -17.56 0.68
C ALA A 7 -8.24 -18.10 -0.76
N SER A 8 -7.10 -18.72 -1.09
CA SER A 8 -6.76 -19.07 -2.48
C SER A 8 -6.68 -20.59 -2.71
N VAL A 9 -6.05 -21.33 -1.80
CA VAL A 9 -5.67 -22.73 -1.99
C VAL A 9 -5.71 -23.49 -0.66
N PHE A 10 -6.03 -24.79 -0.70
CA PHE A 10 -6.08 -25.65 0.49
C PHE A 10 -5.29 -26.94 0.27
N TRP A 11 -4.40 -27.26 1.23
CA TRP A 11 -3.87 -28.61 1.43
C TRP A 11 -3.48 -28.83 2.89
N PRO A 12 -3.47 -30.09 3.38
CA PRO A 12 -3.08 -30.40 4.76
C PRO A 12 -1.67 -29.90 5.08
N GLY A 13 -1.53 -29.10 6.15
CA GLY A 13 -0.23 -28.59 6.61
C GLY A 13 0.27 -27.30 5.94
N ILE A 14 -0.55 -26.65 5.09
CA ILE A 14 -0.21 -25.37 4.44
C ILE A 14 0.27 -24.29 5.43
N THR A 15 -0.43 -24.11 6.54
CA THR A 15 -0.09 -23.09 7.55
C THR A 15 1.27 -23.36 8.19
N THR A 16 1.58 -24.62 8.47
CA THR A 16 2.87 -25.06 9.01
C THR A 16 3.97 -24.83 7.99
N ALA A 17 3.74 -25.18 6.72
CA ALA A 17 4.69 -24.95 5.64
C ALA A 17 5.02 -23.46 5.45
N ILE A 18 4.00 -22.59 5.43
CA ILE A 18 4.18 -21.13 5.32
C ILE A 18 4.95 -20.59 6.52
N SER A 19 4.62 -21.04 7.72
CA SER A 19 5.30 -20.60 8.95
C SER A 19 6.76 -21.03 8.98
N ASN A 20 7.05 -22.27 8.57
CA ASN A 20 8.41 -22.79 8.47
C ASN A 20 9.22 -22.06 7.40
N LEU A 21 8.63 -21.76 6.24
CA LEU A 21 9.30 -20.99 5.19
C LEU A 21 9.64 -19.58 5.67
N ARG A 22 8.71 -18.89 6.35
CA ARG A 22 8.97 -17.59 6.97
C ARG A 22 10.10 -17.68 7.99
N ALA A 23 10.06 -18.67 8.88
CA ALA A 23 11.05 -18.85 9.94
C ALA A 23 12.46 -19.17 9.43
N ARG A 24 12.59 -19.76 8.22
CA ARG A 24 13.88 -20.04 7.57
C ARG A 24 14.39 -18.89 6.71
N CYS A 25 13.65 -17.80 6.59
CA CYS A 25 14.06 -16.66 5.78
C CYS A 25 14.97 -15.75 6.61
N ASP A 26 16.28 -15.93 6.48
CA ASP A 26 17.29 -15.14 7.20
C ASP A 26 17.13 -13.64 6.96
N HIS A 27 16.87 -13.26 5.70
CA HIS A 27 16.59 -11.88 5.33
C HIS A 27 15.43 -11.30 6.13
N TYR A 28 14.30 -12.01 6.23
CA TYR A 28 13.12 -11.53 6.96
C TYR A 28 13.32 -11.51 8.49
N ASN A 29 14.03 -12.49 9.04
CA ASN A 29 14.26 -12.59 10.48
C ASN A 29 15.18 -11.49 11.01
N GLN A 30 16.19 -11.07 10.22
CA GLN A 30 17.09 -9.98 10.60
C GLN A 30 16.40 -8.62 10.68
N ILE A 31 15.25 -8.46 10.02
CA ILE A 31 14.56 -7.19 9.81
C ILE A 31 13.13 -7.17 10.39
N ALA A 32 12.71 -8.20 11.11
CA ALA A 32 11.36 -8.28 11.67
C ALA A 32 11.16 -7.18 12.74
N PRO A 33 10.11 -6.34 12.64
CA PRO A 33 9.84 -5.32 13.65
C PRO A 33 9.43 -5.97 14.97
N SER A 34 9.87 -5.39 16.08
CA SER A 34 9.39 -5.72 17.43
C SER A 34 7.94 -5.26 17.60
N ASN A 35 7.11 -6.03 18.30
CA ASN A 35 5.72 -5.64 18.60
C ASN A 35 5.73 -4.41 19.54
N PRO A 36 5.24 -3.24 19.10
CA PRO A 36 5.16 -2.07 19.97
C PRO A 36 3.81 -2.02 20.72
N SER A 37 3.84 -1.44 21.92
CA SER A 37 2.63 -1.10 22.69
C SER A 37 1.95 0.15 22.13
N SER A 38 0.66 0.34 22.43
CA SER A 38 -0.20 1.36 21.80
C SER A 38 0.15 2.82 22.18
N PRO A 39 -0.09 3.79 21.29
CA PRO A 39 0.17 5.20 21.55
C PRO A 39 -0.76 5.87 22.56
N PRO A 40 -0.32 6.98 23.18
CA PRO A 40 -1.07 7.71 24.20
C PRO A 40 -2.21 8.59 23.67
N THR A 41 -2.35 8.82 22.35
CA THR A 41 -3.48 9.58 21.79
C THR A 41 -3.92 9.00 20.45
N PRO A 42 -5.19 8.59 20.29
CA PRO A 42 -5.67 8.06 19.03
C PRO A 42 -5.77 9.19 18.00
N LEU A 43 -5.10 9.03 16.87
CA LEU A 43 -5.32 9.86 15.69
C LEU A 43 -6.78 9.70 15.22
N THR A 44 -7.39 10.79 14.74
CA THR A 44 -8.68 10.72 14.06
C THR A 44 -8.57 9.73 12.89
N SER A 45 -9.45 8.75 12.88
CA SER A 45 -9.48 7.73 11.84
C SER A 45 -10.12 8.33 10.58
N PRO A 46 -9.55 8.10 9.40
CA PRO A 46 -10.17 8.52 8.15
C PRO A 46 -11.53 7.83 7.97
N VAL A 47 -12.47 8.52 7.31
CA VAL A 47 -13.85 8.06 7.10
C VAL A 47 -14.01 7.39 5.73
N TYR A 48 -13.13 7.71 4.76
CA TYR A 48 -13.14 7.14 3.42
C TYR A 48 -11.72 6.95 2.85
N PRO A 49 -11.54 6.07 1.84
CA PRO A 49 -10.26 5.88 1.16
C PRO A 49 -9.68 7.18 0.63
N PHE A 50 -8.37 7.37 0.82
CA PHE A 50 -7.59 8.54 0.36
C PHE A 50 -7.92 9.87 1.03
N GLN A 51 -8.73 9.88 2.10
CA GLN A 51 -8.94 11.09 2.90
C GLN A 51 -7.66 11.57 3.57
N CYS A 52 -6.90 10.64 4.16
CA CYS A 52 -5.64 10.94 4.82
C CYS A 52 -4.57 9.98 4.31
N ILE A 53 -3.41 10.50 3.92
CA ILE A 53 -2.30 9.69 3.38
C ILE A 53 -1.04 9.87 4.21
N CYS A 54 -0.20 8.85 4.24
CA CYS A 54 1.17 8.90 4.77
C CYS A 54 2.15 8.82 3.61
N ALA A 55 3.18 9.67 3.61
CA ALA A 55 4.14 9.78 2.53
C ALA A 55 5.58 9.81 3.04
N ASN A 56 6.48 9.17 2.30
CA ASN A 56 7.93 9.25 2.49
C ASN A 56 8.61 9.45 1.14
N PHE A 57 9.59 10.35 1.09
CA PHE A 57 10.35 10.68 -0.10
C PHE A 57 11.83 10.45 0.18
N PHE A 58 12.47 9.56 -0.56
CA PHE A 58 13.85 9.18 -0.29
C PHE A 58 14.64 8.93 -1.57
N HIS A 59 15.96 9.10 -1.48
CA HIS A 59 16.88 8.79 -2.55
C HIS A 59 17.35 7.32 -2.50
N TYR A 60 17.34 6.64 -3.64
CA TYR A 60 17.88 5.30 -3.79
C TYR A 60 18.42 5.07 -5.20
N LYS A 61 19.67 4.62 -5.31
CA LYS A 61 20.34 4.27 -6.59
C LYS A 61 20.19 5.33 -7.69
N GLY A 62 20.47 6.59 -7.35
CA GLY A 62 20.46 7.70 -8.31
C GLY A 62 19.07 8.21 -8.68
N CYS A 63 18.00 7.72 -8.04
CA CYS A 63 16.63 8.15 -8.27
C CYS A 63 15.95 8.49 -6.95
N ASN A 64 14.98 9.40 -7.00
CA ASN A 64 14.12 9.68 -5.86
C ASN A 64 12.83 8.87 -5.97
N TYR A 65 12.35 8.36 -4.84
CA TYR A 65 11.11 7.59 -4.77
C TYR A 65 10.17 8.23 -3.75
N LEU A 66 8.94 8.45 -4.18
CA LEU A 66 7.83 8.79 -3.32
C LEU A 66 7.05 7.51 -3.04
N VAL A 67 6.95 7.14 -1.77
CA VAL A 67 6.05 6.09 -1.29
C VAL A 67 4.90 6.77 -0.57
N VAL A 68 3.67 6.47 -0.98
CA VAL A 68 2.44 6.92 -0.34
C VAL A 68 1.61 5.70 0.08
N VAL A 69 1.04 5.75 1.27
CA VAL A 69 0.08 4.75 1.75
C VAL A 69 -1.16 5.46 2.26
N ASP A 70 -2.32 5.01 1.81
CA ASP A 70 -3.62 5.49 2.31
C ASP A 70 -3.86 5.01 3.76
N ARG A 71 -4.29 5.91 4.64
CA ARG A 71 -4.57 5.59 6.06
C ARG A 71 -5.81 4.74 6.26
N TYR A 72 -6.77 4.79 5.35
CA TYR A 72 -8.02 4.04 5.47
C TYR A 72 -7.86 2.59 5.00
N SER A 73 -7.38 2.42 3.76
CA SER A 73 -7.29 1.12 3.10
C SER A 73 -5.93 0.44 3.23
N ASN A 74 -4.91 1.15 3.70
CA ASN A 74 -3.51 0.71 3.63
C ASN A 74 -3.02 0.47 2.19
N TRP A 75 -3.63 1.16 1.21
CA TRP A 75 -3.29 1.05 -0.22
C TRP A 75 -1.95 1.72 -0.55
N PRO A 76 -0.96 0.96 -1.09
CA PRO A 76 0.35 1.51 -1.37
C PRO A 76 0.49 2.02 -2.82
N ILE A 77 1.18 3.15 -2.95
CA ILE A 77 1.50 3.83 -4.19
C ILE A 77 2.99 4.18 -4.17
N VAL A 78 3.69 3.94 -5.29
CA VAL A 78 5.09 4.29 -5.44
C VAL A 78 5.29 5.04 -6.75
N GLU A 79 5.91 6.20 -6.66
CA GLU A 79 6.22 7.07 -7.78
C GLU A 79 7.72 7.35 -7.82
N LYS A 80 8.28 7.39 -9.03
CA LYS A 80 9.70 7.68 -9.26
C LYS A 80 9.87 9.13 -9.73
N SER A 81 10.93 9.78 -9.27
CA SER A 81 11.34 11.11 -9.69
C SER A 81 12.85 11.19 -9.90
N THR A 82 13.28 12.03 -10.84
CA THR A 82 14.69 12.42 -11.04
C THR A 82 15.04 13.77 -10.40
N HIS A 83 14.04 14.49 -9.87
CA HIS A 83 14.18 15.80 -9.26
C HIS A 83 13.83 15.74 -7.77
N GLY A 84 14.31 16.71 -6.98
CA GLY A 84 14.05 16.84 -5.54
C GLY A 84 12.62 17.31 -5.24
N ALA A 85 12.46 18.48 -4.62
CA ALA A 85 11.15 19.02 -4.24
C ALA A 85 10.17 19.19 -5.42
N ASP A 86 10.64 19.68 -6.58
CA ASP A 86 9.78 19.79 -7.78
C ASP A 86 9.29 18.41 -8.24
N GLY A 87 10.18 17.42 -8.14
CA GLY A 87 9.89 16.03 -8.40
C GLY A 87 8.83 15.46 -7.48
N LEU A 88 8.93 15.75 -6.18
CA LEU A 88 7.93 15.39 -5.17
C LEU A 88 6.55 15.95 -5.54
N THR A 89 6.43 17.24 -5.86
CA THR A 89 5.13 17.84 -6.23
C THR A 89 4.58 17.24 -7.53
N ALA A 90 5.43 16.93 -8.51
CA ALA A 90 5.02 16.26 -9.74
C ALA A 90 4.49 14.83 -9.47
N CYS A 91 5.15 14.08 -8.59
CA CYS A 91 4.66 12.77 -8.14
C CYS A 91 3.30 12.90 -7.44
N LEU A 92 3.14 13.85 -6.51
CA LEU A 92 1.88 14.06 -5.79
C LEU A 92 0.74 14.40 -6.76
N ARG A 93 0.96 15.26 -7.76
CA ARG A 93 -0.05 15.56 -8.79
C ARG A 93 -0.52 14.30 -9.54
N ARG A 94 0.39 13.38 -9.89
CA ARG A 94 0.04 12.10 -10.56
C ARG A 94 -0.77 11.18 -9.66
N ILE A 95 -0.51 11.21 -8.36
CA ILE A 95 -1.30 10.45 -7.38
C ILE A 95 -2.70 11.08 -7.26
N PHE A 96 -2.78 12.39 -7.13
CA PHE A 96 -4.05 13.09 -6.88
C PHE A 96 -5.01 13.03 -8.06
N ILE A 97 -4.52 13.01 -9.31
CA ILE A 97 -5.40 12.82 -10.47
C ILE A 97 -6.05 11.43 -10.49
N THR A 98 -5.41 10.42 -9.88
CA THR A 98 -5.89 9.04 -9.90
C THR A 98 -6.81 8.73 -8.71
N PHE A 99 -6.45 9.21 -7.52
CA PHE A 99 -7.11 8.83 -6.26
C PHE A 99 -7.88 9.97 -5.59
N GLY A 100 -7.75 11.19 -6.09
CA GLY A 100 -8.30 12.39 -5.47
C GLY A 100 -7.28 13.12 -4.59
N ILE A 101 -7.68 14.31 -4.17
CA ILE A 101 -6.89 15.18 -3.29
C ILE A 101 -7.22 14.82 -1.84
N PRO A 102 -6.23 14.49 -1.00
CA PRO A 102 -6.46 14.17 0.41
C PRO A 102 -6.68 15.43 1.25
N ASP A 103 -7.39 15.30 2.37
CA ASP A 103 -7.53 16.35 3.39
C ASP A 103 -6.22 16.51 4.17
N GLU A 104 -5.52 15.41 4.45
CA GLU A 104 -4.27 15.38 5.21
C GLU A 104 -3.19 14.55 4.50
N LEU A 105 -1.98 15.11 4.44
CA LEU A 105 -0.75 14.39 4.10
C LEU A 105 0.17 14.38 5.33
N ALA A 106 0.54 13.20 5.79
CA ALA A 106 1.50 13.00 6.86
C ALA A 106 2.88 12.61 6.30
N SER A 107 3.96 13.24 6.74
CA SER A 107 5.33 12.84 6.37
C SER A 107 6.36 13.05 7.48
N ASP A 108 7.55 12.48 7.32
CA ASP A 108 8.68 12.56 8.27
C ASP A 108 9.34 13.95 8.38
N GLY A 109 8.86 14.93 7.62
CA GLY A 109 9.44 16.27 7.61
C GLY A 109 10.75 16.38 6.85
N GLY A 110 11.05 15.43 5.95
CA GLY A 110 12.20 15.52 5.06
C GLY A 110 12.31 16.87 4.33
N PRO A 111 13.52 17.26 3.88
CA PRO A 111 13.79 18.59 3.34
C PRO A 111 12.91 18.92 2.12
N GLU A 112 12.54 17.92 1.32
CA GLU A 112 11.66 18.10 0.17
C GLU A 112 10.21 18.37 0.58
N PHE A 113 9.72 17.81 1.70
CA PHE A 113 8.39 18.09 2.23
C PHE A 113 8.30 19.48 2.88
N THR A 114 9.37 19.92 3.54
CA THR A 114 9.41 21.22 4.24
C THR A 114 9.87 22.38 3.34
N ALA A 115 10.34 22.08 2.13
CA ALA A 115 10.67 23.07 1.11
C ALA A 115 9.53 24.04 0.85
N ALA A 116 9.85 25.31 0.59
CA ALA A 116 8.86 26.36 0.37
C ALA A 116 7.93 26.06 -0.82
N ALA A 117 8.47 25.47 -1.89
CA ALA A 117 7.69 25.06 -3.07
C ALA A 117 6.62 24.01 -2.71
N THR A 118 7.01 22.97 -1.96
CA THR A 118 6.09 21.90 -1.53
C THR A 118 5.06 22.42 -0.53
N ARG A 119 5.46 23.23 0.45
CA ARG A 119 4.52 23.82 1.41
C ARG A 119 3.47 24.69 0.73
N ARG A 120 3.88 25.53 -0.22
CA ARG A 120 2.96 26.34 -1.04
C ARG A 120 2.02 25.44 -1.84
N PHE A 121 2.55 24.42 -2.52
CA PHE A 121 1.73 23.47 -3.26
C PHE A 121 0.66 22.80 -2.38
N LEU A 122 1.01 22.33 -1.18
CA LEU A 122 0.04 21.70 -0.28
C LEU A 122 -1.01 22.71 0.21
N GLN A 123 -0.60 23.94 0.52
CA GLN A 123 -1.52 25.03 0.90
C GLN A 123 -2.49 25.39 -0.23
N ASP A 124 -2.00 25.56 -1.45
CA ASP A 124 -2.79 25.91 -2.62
C ASP A 124 -3.84 24.83 -2.96
N TRP A 125 -3.53 23.57 -2.64
CA TRP A 125 -4.42 22.42 -2.85
C TRP A 125 -5.33 22.14 -1.63
N GLY A 126 -5.24 22.95 -0.57
CA GLY A 126 -6.07 22.81 0.63
C GLY A 126 -5.69 21.61 1.51
N ILE A 127 -4.47 21.08 1.38
CA ILE A 127 -4.01 19.87 2.07
C ILE A 127 -3.34 20.25 3.39
N HIS A 128 -3.82 19.67 4.50
CA HIS A 128 -3.16 19.80 5.78
C HIS A 128 -1.89 18.93 5.82
N HIS A 129 -0.72 19.57 5.90
CA HIS A 129 0.55 18.86 6.06
C HIS A 129 0.83 18.59 7.54
N ARG A 130 0.77 17.31 7.94
CA ARG A 130 1.11 16.85 9.28
C ARG A 130 2.52 16.28 9.30
N LEU A 131 3.34 16.71 10.26
CA LEU A 131 4.64 16.10 10.49
C LEU A 131 4.47 14.88 11.42
N SER A 132 4.91 13.71 10.97
CA SER A 132 4.98 12.51 11.82
C SER A 132 6.12 12.66 12.82
N SER A 133 5.87 12.32 14.09
CA SER A 133 6.89 12.45 15.14
C SER A 133 7.89 11.29 15.06
N VAL A 134 9.16 11.60 14.79
CA VAL A 134 10.28 10.65 14.89
C VAL A 134 10.51 10.19 16.33
N VAL A 135 10.15 11.03 17.30
CA VAL A 135 10.46 10.86 18.73
C VAL A 135 9.54 9.84 19.41
N TYR A 136 8.34 9.60 18.86
CA TYR A 136 7.37 8.66 19.41
C TYR A 136 6.97 7.60 18.38
N PRO A 137 7.87 6.63 18.07
CA PRO A 137 7.54 5.51 17.18
C PRO A 137 6.30 4.72 17.63
N HIS A 138 5.94 4.83 18.91
CA HIS A 138 4.73 4.29 19.51
C HIS A 138 3.42 4.90 18.93
N SER A 139 3.48 6.09 18.31
CA SER A 139 2.32 6.82 17.74
C SER A 139 2.17 6.67 16.24
N ASN A 140 2.97 5.81 15.63
CA ASN A 140 2.96 5.65 14.18
C ASN A 140 1.67 4.96 13.74
N CYS A 141 0.89 5.67 12.93
CA CYS A 141 -0.33 5.14 12.34
C CYS A 141 -0.01 3.91 11.47
N PRO A 142 -0.91 2.91 11.30
CA PRO A 142 -0.66 1.74 10.44
C PRO A 142 -0.13 2.08 9.05
N ALA A 143 -0.55 3.20 8.45
CA ALA A 143 -0.01 3.65 7.17
C ALA A 143 1.45 4.12 7.22
N GLU A 144 1.95 4.65 8.34
CA GLU A 144 3.37 4.99 8.51
C GLU A 144 4.23 3.71 8.56
N VAL A 145 3.70 2.65 9.18
CA VAL A 145 4.29 1.30 9.10
C VAL A 145 4.20 0.74 7.68
N GLY A 146 3.08 0.97 7.00
CA GLY A 146 2.88 0.63 5.59
C GLY A 146 3.92 1.26 4.69
N VAL A 147 4.17 2.57 4.82
CA VAL A 147 5.18 3.30 4.05
C VAL A 147 6.57 2.66 4.21
N ASN A 148 6.96 2.34 5.45
CA ASN A 148 8.24 1.66 5.71
C ASN A 148 8.29 0.25 5.12
N THR A 149 7.17 -0.48 5.17
CA THR A 149 7.07 -1.82 4.56
C THR A 149 7.26 -1.77 3.05
N ILE A 150 6.64 -0.80 2.37
CA ILE A 150 6.74 -0.63 0.91
C ILE A 150 8.11 -0.10 0.51
N ARG A 151 8.68 0.84 1.28
CA ARG A 151 10.07 1.27 1.11
C ARG A 151 11.00 0.07 1.15
N ARG A 152 10.88 -0.78 2.16
CA ARG A 152 11.72 -1.97 2.27
C ARG A 152 11.50 -2.95 1.12
N LEU A 153 10.24 -3.14 0.71
CA LEU A 153 9.93 -3.97 -0.45
C LEU A 153 10.65 -3.47 -1.71
N LEU A 154 10.72 -2.16 -1.91
CA LEU A 154 11.49 -1.56 -3.01
C LEU A 154 13.00 -1.82 -2.86
N LEU A 155 13.54 -1.67 -1.66
CA LEU A 155 14.97 -1.86 -1.39
C LEU A 155 15.42 -3.33 -1.54
N ASP A 156 14.52 -4.29 -1.32
CA ASP A 156 14.82 -5.72 -1.34
C ASP A 156 14.72 -6.34 -2.75
N ASN A 157 13.95 -5.74 -3.67
CA ASN A 157 13.73 -6.27 -5.02
C ASN A 157 14.79 -5.76 -5.99
N ASN A 158 16.02 -6.24 -5.85
CA ASN A 158 17.13 -5.90 -6.74
C ASN A 158 17.50 -7.05 -7.68
N SER A 159 17.93 -6.71 -8.89
CA SER A 159 18.51 -7.65 -9.84
C SER A 159 19.88 -8.14 -9.36
N PRO A 160 20.41 -9.24 -9.93
CA PRO A 160 21.79 -9.70 -9.67
C PRO A 160 22.86 -8.65 -10.01
N THR A 161 22.55 -7.74 -10.93
CA THR A 161 23.42 -6.61 -11.31
C THR A 161 23.35 -5.45 -10.32
N GLY A 162 22.53 -5.54 -9.27
CA GLY A 162 22.35 -4.51 -8.27
C GLY A 162 21.45 -3.36 -8.71
N ALA A 163 20.75 -3.44 -9.84
CA ALA A 163 19.71 -2.48 -10.22
C ALA A 163 18.37 -2.84 -9.52
N LEU A 164 17.39 -1.95 -9.53
CA LEU A 164 16.03 -2.30 -9.07
C LEU A 164 15.40 -3.26 -10.09
N ASP A 165 14.94 -4.42 -9.63
CA ASP A 165 14.13 -5.33 -10.44
C ASP A 165 12.67 -4.85 -10.41
N ALA A 166 12.31 -4.04 -11.41
CA ALA A 166 10.98 -3.47 -11.53
C ALA A 166 9.88 -4.54 -11.61
N ASP A 167 10.18 -5.65 -12.26
CA ASP A 167 9.27 -6.75 -12.50
C ASP A 167 8.97 -7.51 -11.20
N ALA A 168 10.02 -7.89 -10.46
CA ALA A 168 9.89 -8.53 -9.16
C ALA A 168 9.17 -7.60 -8.16
N PHE A 169 9.53 -6.31 -8.16
CA PHE A 169 8.89 -5.31 -7.32
C PHE A 169 7.39 -5.15 -7.64
N GLN A 170 7.00 -5.04 -8.92
CA GLN A 170 5.61 -4.94 -9.32
C GLN A 170 4.79 -6.18 -8.91
N ARG A 171 5.35 -7.38 -9.07
CA ARG A 171 4.73 -8.62 -8.61
C ARG A 171 4.48 -8.59 -7.10
N ALA A 172 5.47 -8.16 -6.33
CA ALA A 172 5.35 -8.05 -4.89
C ALA A 172 4.33 -6.98 -4.45
N MET A 173 4.27 -5.84 -5.15
CA MET A 173 3.27 -4.79 -4.92
C MET A 173 1.84 -5.27 -5.14
N ILE A 174 1.57 -6.00 -6.23
CA ILE A 174 0.26 -6.59 -6.50
C ILE A 174 -0.10 -7.60 -5.41
N GLN A 175 0.88 -8.43 -4.99
CA GLN A 175 0.65 -9.39 -3.92
C GLN A 175 0.31 -8.71 -2.58
N TYR A 176 0.99 -7.61 -2.24
CA TYR A 176 0.71 -6.81 -1.06
C TYR A 176 -0.71 -6.25 -1.10
N ARG A 177 -1.11 -5.63 -2.22
CA ARG A 177 -2.46 -5.07 -2.43
C ARG A 177 -3.58 -6.10 -2.23
N ASN A 178 -3.31 -7.36 -2.54
CA ASN A 178 -4.25 -8.47 -2.35
C ASN A 178 -4.09 -9.22 -1.02
N THR A 179 -3.13 -8.86 -0.17
CA THR A 179 -2.93 -9.56 1.10
C THR A 179 -3.84 -8.96 2.17
N PRO A 180 -4.72 -9.75 2.80
CA PRO A 180 -5.55 -9.26 3.90
C PRO A 180 -4.69 -8.79 5.07
N ASP A 181 -5.08 -7.66 5.65
CA ASP A 181 -4.53 -7.19 6.90
C ASP A 181 -4.90 -8.15 8.05
N ARG A 182 -4.05 -8.20 9.09
CA ARG A 182 -4.26 -9.13 10.22
C ARG A 182 -5.46 -8.72 11.07
N ASP A 183 -5.71 -7.44 11.22
CA ASP A 183 -6.70 -6.92 12.16
C ASP A 183 -8.04 -6.74 11.44
N ILE A 184 -8.02 -6.09 10.28
CA ILE A 184 -9.23 -5.76 9.50
C ILE A 184 -9.72 -6.95 8.67
N LYS A 185 -8.85 -7.94 8.40
CA LYS A 185 -9.13 -9.12 7.53
C LYS A 185 -9.52 -8.77 6.09
N LEU A 186 -9.43 -7.51 5.70
CA LEU A 186 -9.60 -7.04 4.34
C LEU A 186 -8.25 -6.69 3.73
N SER A 187 -8.09 -6.92 2.43
CA SER A 187 -6.91 -6.47 1.69
C SER A 187 -7.09 -5.02 1.25
N PRO A 188 -5.99 -4.29 0.98
CA PRO A 188 -6.10 -2.95 0.42
C PRO A 188 -6.95 -2.88 -0.86
N ALA A 189 -6.86 -3.89 -1.73
CA ALA A 189 -7.68 -3.99 -2.94
C ALA A 189 -9.18 -4.12 -2.61
N MET A 190 -9.55 -4.93 -1.61
CA MET A 190 -10.93 -5.03 -1.15
C MET A 190 -11.45 -3.70 -0.62
N CYS A 191 -10.63 -2.96 0.15
CA CYS A 191 -11.02 -1.67 0.72
C CYS A 191 -11.21 -0.58 -0.35
N VAL A 192 -10.41 -0.59 -1.43
CA VAL A 192 -10.47 0.44 -2.48
C VAL A 192 -11.47 0.08 -3.59
N PHE A 193 -11.50 -1.17 -4.05
CA PHE A 193 -12.29 -1.59 -5.22
C PHE A 193 -13.49 -2.46 -4.89
N GLY A 194 -13.61 -2.95 -3.65
CA GLY A 194 -14.65 -3.90 -3.25
C GLY A 194 -14.43 -5.33 -3.76
N HIS A 195 -13.33 -5.59 -4.47
CA HIS A 195 -12.94 -6.93 -4.92
C HIS A 195 -11.40 -7.06 -5.00
N PRO A 196 -10.84 -8.28 -5.01
CA PRO A 196 -9.41 -8.48 -5.24
C PRO A 196 -9.02 -8.06 -6.67
N ILE A 197 -7.78 -7.62 -6.87
CA ILE A 197 -7.25 -7.40 -8.22
C ILE A 197 -6.65 -8.71 -8.77
N ARG A 198 -6.61 -8.87 -10.09
CA ARG A 198 -6.00 -10.08 -10.68
C ARG A 198 -4.50 -10.11 -10.37
N ASP A 199 -4.04 -11.24 -9.85
CA ASP A 199 -2.61 -11.48 -9.59
C ASP A 199 -2.17 -12.87 -10.07
N PHE A 200 -0.94 -13.26 -9.68
CA PHE A 200 -0.32 -14.52 -10.10
C PHE A 200 -0.77 -15.72 -9.25
N ILE A 201 -1.60 -15.50 -8.23
CA ILE A 201 -2.13 -16.56 -7.38
C ILE A 201 -3.55 -16.90 -7.88
N PRO A 202 -3.88 -18.18 -8.08
CA PRO A 202 -5.22 -18.58 -8.47
C PRO A 202 -6.25 -18.09 -7.45
N VAL A 203 -7.30 -17.45 -7.94
CA VAL A 203 -8.46 -17.04 -7.13
C VAL A 203 -9.66 -17.84 -7.60
N ALA A 204 -10.48 -18.32 -6.66
CA ALA A 204 -11.68 -19.06 -6.97
C ALA A 204 -12.63 -18.27 -7.90
N PRO A 205 -13.36 -18.94 -8.81
CA PRO A 205 -14.39 -18.31 -9.63
C PRO A 205 -15.39 -17.51 -8.78
N GLY A 206 -15.87 -16.37 -9.29
CA GLY A 206 -16.85 -15.52 -8.61
C GLY A 206 -16.28 -14.50 -7.61
N LYS A 207 -14.96 -14.49 -7.37
CA LYS A 207 -14.33 -13.52 -6.44
C LYS A 207 -14.03 -12.14 -7.05
N TYR A 208 -14.02 -12.02 -8.37
CA TYR A 208 -13.83 -10.74 -9.08
C TYR A 208 -15.15 -10.03 -9.39
N GLU A 209 -16.24 -10.46 -8.75
CA GLU A 209 -17.55 -9.90 -9.04
C GLU A 209 -17.66 -8.46 -8.52
N PRO A 210 -18.09 -7.51 -9.37
CA PRO A 210 -18.36 -6.16 -8.93
C PRO A 210 -19.46 -6.11 -7.87
N HIS A 211 -19.49 -5.01 -7.12
CA HIS A 211 -20.50 -4.76 -6.11
C HIS A 211 -21.92 -4.97 -6.69
N ARG A 212 -22.78 -5.64 -5.91
CA ARG A 212 -24.12 -6.09 -6.38
C ARG A 212 -24.94 -4.94 -6.96
N ILE A 213 -24.99 -3.80 -6.26
CA ILE A 213 -25.71 -2.59 -6.72
C ILE A 213 -25.20 -2.15 -8.09
N TRP A 214 -23.89 -2.18 -8.35
CA TRP A 214 -23.34 -1.76 -9.63
C TRP A 214 -23.77 -2.71 -10.75
N ARG A 215 -23.79 -4.01 -10.49
CA ARG A 215 -24.30 -5.00 -11.46
C ARG A 215 -25.77 -4.77 -11.78
N GLU A 216 -26.59 -4.55 -10.75
CA GLU A 216 -28.04 -4.34 -10.91
C GLU A 216 -28.35 -3.00 -11.61
N THR A 217 -27.62 -1.94 -11.30
CA THR A 217 -27.90 -0.58 -11.82
C THR A 217 -27.27 -0.34 -13.19
N SER A 218 -26.15 -1.00 -13.52
CA SER A 218 -25.43 -0.75 -14.78
C SER A 218 -26.10 -1.35 -16.01
N GLY A 219 -27.14 -2.17 -15.86
CA GLY A 219 -27.92 -2.74 -16.98
C GLY A 219 -27.09 -3.56 -17.98
N ARG A 220 -25.83 -3.88 -17.68
CA ARG A 220 -24.96 -4.65 -18.57
C ARG A 220 -25.30 -6.12 -18.42
N CYS A 221 -26.15 -6.58 -19.34
CA CYS A 221 -26.50 -7.95 -19.70
C CYS A 221 -26.10 -9.04 -18.69
N THR A 222 -27.10 -9.60 -18.03
CA THR A 222 -27.13 -11.01 -17.65
C THR A 222 -26.99 -11.87 -18.91
N ALA A 223 -25.77 -12.02 -19.43
CA ALA A 223 -25.46 -13.14 -20.32
C ALA A 223 -25.37 -14.37 -19.42
N GLN A 224 -26.51 -15.05 -19.26
CA GLN A 224 -26.52 -16.47 -18.91
C GLN A 224 -25.58 -17.16 -19.90
N SER A 225 -24.53 -17.83 -19.40
CA SER A 225 -23.86 -18.85 -20.18
C SER A 225 -24.61 -20.16 -19.91
N PRO A 226 -25.46 -20.65 -20.84
CA PRO A 226 -25.79 -22.06 -20.83
C PRO A 226 -24.52 -22.80 -21.26
N HIS A 227 -24.08 -23.79 -20.50
CA HIS A 227 -23.51 -25.04 -21.00
C HIS A 227 -23.04 -25.87 -19.80
N GLU A 228 -24.01 -26.52 -19.17
CA GLU A 228 -23.88 -27.95 -18.89
C GLU A 228 -23.75 -28.69 -20.22
N LYS A 229 -22.73 -29.53 -20.35
CA LYS A 229 -22.81 -30.91 -20.80
C LYS A 229 -21.51 -31.64 -20.45
#